data_AF-A0A318DX53-F1
#
_entry.id   AF-A0A318DX53-F1
#
_cell.length_a   1.000
_cell.length_b   1.000
_cell.length_c   1.000
_cell.angle_alpha   90.00
_cell.angle_beta   90.00
_cell.angle_gamma   90.00
#
_symmetry.space_group_name_H-M   'P 1'
#
loop_
_entity.id
_entity.type
_entity.pdbx_description
1 polymer ?
#
loop_
_entity_poly.entity_id
_entity_poly.type
_entity_poly.pdbx_seq_one_letter_code
_entity_poly.pdbx_strand_id
1 'polypeptide(L)' 'MQDVDRVIDLAESISGDRAKAVWWLSQPLTTFAGKTALELIAEGRTDDVIGYLQSCESGYVG' A
#
# COMPACT_ATOMS: atom_id res chain seq x y z
N MET A 1 -3.91 -14.46 2.53
CA MET A 1 -3.82 -14.35 1.05
C MET A 1 -4.80 -13.31 0.50
N GLN A 2 -5.94 -13.06 1.16
CA GLN A 2 -6.89 -12.00 0.75
C GLN A 2 -6.36 -10.59 0.99
N ASP A 3 -5.38 -10.45 1.88
CA ASP A 3 -4.83 -9.18 2.36
C ASP A 3 -4.01 -8.46 1.28
N VAL A 4 -3.19 -9.21 0.53
CA VAL A 4 -2.37 -8.68 -0.58
C VAL A 4 -3.26 -8.12 -1.69
N ASP A 5 -4.29 -8.86 -2.05
CA ASP A 5 -5.21 -8.50 -3.13
C ASP A 5 -5.93 -7.18 -2.82
N ARG A 6 -6.35 -7.02 -1.56
CA ARG A 6 -7.01 -5.80 -1.06
C ARG A 6 -6.09 -4.57 -1.08
N VAL A 7 -4.81 -4.74 -0.76
CA VAL A 7 -3.83 -3.64 -0.83
C VAL A 7 -3.55 -3.26 -2.29
N ILE A 8 -3.44 -4.24 -3.19
CA ILE A 8 -3.25 -3.98 -4.62
C ILE A 8 -4.45 -3.23 -5.20
N ASP A 9 -5.68 -3.68 -4.90
CA ASP A 9 -6.93 -3.05 -5.36
C ASP A 9 -7.02 -1.59 -4.88
N LEU A 10 -6.73 -1.34 -3.60
CA LEU A 10 -6.73 0.01 -3.04
C LEU A 10 -5.63 0.89 -3.67
N ALA A 11 -4.42 0.36 -3.80
CA ALA A 11 -3.31 1.08 -4.42
C ALA A 11 -3.55 1.37 -5.91
N GLU A 12 -4.25 0.47 -6.62
CA GLU A 12 -4.70 0.64 -8.00
C GLU A 12 -5.78 1.72 -8.09
N SER A 13 -6.77 1.72 -7.19
CA SER A 13 -7.80 2.76 -7.09
C SER A 13 -7.20 4.15 -6.86
N ILE A 14 -6.19 4.26 -6.00
CA ILE A 14 -5.51 5.53 -5.69
C ILE A 14 -4.60 5.98 -6.84
N SER A 15 -3.82 5.05 -7.42
CA SER A 15 -2.84 5.39 -8.46
C SER A 15 -3.46 5.49 -9.86
N GLY A 16 -4.65 4.92 -10.06
CA GLY A 16 -5.33 4.77 -11.35
C GLY A 16 -4.64 3.81 -12.32
N ASP A 17 -3.56 3.14 -11.89
CA ASP A 17 -2.74 2.28 -12.73
C ASP A 17 -2.12 1.14 -11.92
N ARG A 18 -2.37 -0.10 -12.36
CA ARG A 18 -1.90 -1.31 -11.69
C ARG A 18 -0.38 -1.40 -11.64
N ALA A 19 0.32 -0.96 -12.69
CA ALA A 19 1.77 -1.03 -12.73
C ALA A 19 2.38 -0.04 -11.71
N LYS A 20 1.77 1.14 -11.54
CA LYS A 20 2.15 2.07 -10.46
C LYS A 20 1.88 1.50 -9.07
N ALA A 21 0.74 0.85 -8.87
CA ALA A 21 0.42 0.21 -7.59
C ALA A 21 1.45 -0.86 -7.20
N VAL A 22 1.79 -1.76 -8.14
CA VAL A 22 2.80 -2.81 -7.95
C VAL A 22 4.20 -2.23 -7.75
N TRP A 23 4.54 -1.17 -8.47
CA TRP A 23 5.80 -0.46 -8.30
C TRP A 23 5.90 0.17 -6.90
N TRP A 24 4.83 0.80 -6.41
CA TRP A 24 4.76 1.34 -5.05
C TRP A 24 4.89 0.27 -3.97
N LEU A 25 4.23 -0.88 -4.15
CA LEU A 25 4.33 -2.02 -3.23
C LEU A 25 5.76 -2.58 -3.10
N SER A 26 6.54 -2.46 -4.18
CA SER A 26 7.95 -2.86 -4.24
C SER A 26 8.92 -1.77 -3.78
N GLN A 27 8.43 -0.55 -3.53
CA GLN A 27 9.25 0.55 -3.03
C GLN A 27 9.45 0.41 -1.50
N PRO A 28 10.67 0.64 -1.00
CA PRO A 28 10.93 0.66 0.43
C PRO A 28 10.24 1.87 1.06
N LEU A 29 9.40 1.63 2.05
CA LEU A 29 8.71 2.68 2.78
C LEU A 29 9.57 3.09 3.98
N THR A 30 10.16 4.29 3.91
CA THR A 30 10.98 4.84 5.01
C THR A 30 10.19 4.93 6.31
N THR A 31 8.89 5.22 6.23
CA THR A 31 7.95 5.23 7.38
C THR A 31 7.85 3.87 8.09
N PHE A 32 8.09 2.77 7.36
CA PHE A 32 8.02 1.41 7.89
C PHE A 32 9.40 0.78 8.07
N ALA A 33 10.36 1.58 8.53
CA ALA A 33 11.75 1.16 8.75
C ALA A 33 12.46 0.67 7.47
N GLY A 34 12.04 1.16 6.30
CA GLY A 34 12.63 0.79 5.01
C GLY A 34 12.10 -0.52 4.43
N LYS A 35 11.08 -1.12 5.04
CA LYS A 35 10.42 -2.33 4.53
C LYS A 35 9.51 -2.00 3.36
N THR A 36 9.38 -2.95 2.44
CA THR A 36 8.41 -2.87 1.34
C THR A 36 6.99 -3.17 1.85
N ALA A 37 5.98 -2.67 1.15
CA ALA A 37 4.59 -2.98 1.51
C ALA A 37 4.32 -4.49 1.44
N LEU A 38 4.95 -5.19 0.49
CA LEU A 38 4.90 -6.66 0.40
C LEU A 38 5.44 -7.35 1.65
N GLU A 39 6.56 -6.90 2.20
CA GLU A 39 7.10 -7.44 3.47
C GLU A 39 6.16 -7.17 4.63
N LEU A 40 5.59 -5.97 4.72
CA LEU A 40 4.64 -5.63 5.78
C LEU A 40 3.40 -6.51 5.74
N ILE A 41 2.88 -6.79 4.55
CA ILE A 41 1.73 -7.69 4.37
C ILE A 41 2.12 -9.13 4.78
N ALA A 42 3.33 -9.58 4.42
CA ALA A 42 3.84 -10.89 4.83
C ALA A 42 4.04 -11.01 6.36
N GLU A 43 4.37 -9.91 7.03
CA GLU A 43 4.46 -9.82 8.49
C GLU A 43 3.10 -9.70 9.19
N GLY A 44 1.99 -9.63 8.44
CA GLY A 44 0.64 -9.47 8.99
C GLY A 44 0.28 -8.02 9.36
N ARG A 45 1.10 -7.06 8.94
CA ARG A 45 0.89 -5.61 9.11
C ARG A 45 0.13 -4.98 7.93
N THR A 46 -0.72 -5.76 7.28
CA THR A 46 -1.53 -5.29 6.15
C THR A 46 -2.43 -4.12 6.56
N ASP A 47 -3.01 -4.16 7.76
CA ASP A 47 -3.93 -3.14 8.24
C ASP A 47 -3.24 -1.77 8.39
N ASP A 48 -1.98 -1.74 8.86
CA ASP A 48 -1.16 -0.52 8.88
C ASP A 48 -0.97 0.05 7.46
N VAL A 49 -0.70 -0.80 6.47
CA VAL A 49 -0.47 -0.40 5.06
C VAL A 49 -1.75 0.12 4.43
N ILE A 50 -2.88 -0.55 4.69
CA ILE A 50 -4.21 -0.11 4.24
C ILE A 50 -4.54 1.24 4.88
N GLY A 51 -4.34 1.39 6.19
CA GLY A 51 -4.55 2.66 6.88
C GLY A 51 -3.66 3.80 6.34
N TYR A 52 -2.42 3.49 5.96
CA TYR A 52 -1.52 4.45 5.31
C TYR A 52 -2.01 4.87 3.92
N LEU A 53 -2.42 3.90 3.08
CA LEU A 53 -2.98 4.17 1.76
C LEU A 53 -4.29 4.96 1.85
N GLN A 54 -5.20 4.59 2.76
CA GLN A 54 -6.44 5.32 3.01
C GLN A 54 -6.18 6.73 3.55
N SER A 55 -5.16 6.91 4.39
CA SER A 55 -4.76 8.25 4.85
C SER A 55 -4.14 9.08 3.72
N CYS A 56 -3.46 8.44 2.78
CA CYS A 56 -2.91 9.09 1.59
C CYS A 56 -4.03 9.50 0.61
N GLU A 57 -5.01 8.63 0.39
CA GLU A 57 -6.23 8.91 -0.40
C GLU A 57 -7.08 9.99 0.26
N SER A 58 -7.38 9.84 1.56
CA SER A 58 -8.23 10.76 2.31
C SER A 58 -7.54 12.09 2.63
N GLY A 59 -6.20 12.14 2.58
CA GLY A 59 -5.40 13.36 2.65
C GLY A 59 -5.29 14.09 1.30
N TYR A 60 -5.61 13.43 0.19
CA TYR A 60 -5.82 14.05 -1.12
C TYR A 60 -7.23 14.66 -1.18
N VAL A 61 -7.49 15.64 -0.32
CA VAL A 61 -8.66 16.52 -0.41
C VAL A 61 -8.18 17.93 -0.72
N GLY A 62 -8.01 18.20 -2.03
CA GLY A 62 -8.00 19.55 -2.60
C GLY A 62 -6.71 20.34 -2.51
#